data_AF-A0A4U0Y411-F1
#
_entry.id   AF-A0A4U0Y411-F1
#
_cell.length_a   1.000
_cell.length_b   1.000
_cell.length_c   1.000
_cell.angle_alpha   90.00
_cell.angle_beta   90.00
_cell.angle_gamma   90.00
#
_symmetry.space_group_name_H-M   'P 1'
#
loop_
_entity.id
_entity.type
_entity.pdbx_description
1 polymer ?
#
loop_
_entity_poly.entity_id
_entity_poly.type
_entity_poly.pdbx_seq_one_letter_code
_entity_poly.pdbx_strand_id
1 'polypeptide(L)'
;MSNNACEAFPGRTIDEVDQDALQSGSYDFVPNVILVHLGTNDCMAVANETVAIAAQRFGSLLSTIRQRDADALVVASTLIHNLVPSVEDCIKAFNVHLPVVVQQARAAGQKVVLVDMHDAVPISDINTTDATHPTDTGYAIMAQVWHHGIVNASTSISAPNATGKGVPATPSSVVGLGHMSGVLTVLAALVSTWALLD
;
A
#
# COMPACT_ATOMS: atom_id res chain seq x y z
N MET A 1 9.44 15.15 8.62
CA MET A 1 8.86 14.27 9.66
C MET A 1 9.96 13.49 10.37
N SER A 2 9.84 13.25 11.68
CA SER A 2 10.83 12.53 12.51
C SER A 2 10.51 11.05 12.72
N ASN A 3 9.51 10.50 12.02
CA ASN A 3 9.23 9.07 11.93
C ASN A 3 8.93 8.70 10.46
N ASN A 4 9.83 7.96 9.83
CA ASN A 4 9.77 7.59 8.41
C ASN A 4 9.82 6.07 8.21
N ALA A 5 9.24 5.29 9.13
CA ALA A 5 9.15 3.83 8.96
C ALA A 5 8.09 3.47 7.91
N CYS A 6 8.26 3.99 6.69
CA CYS A 6 7.47 3.71 5.51
C CYS A 6 8.41 3.33 4.36
N GLU A 7 7.99 2.34 3.57
CA GLU A 7 8.74 1.85 2.41
C GLU A 7 8.13 2.49 1.15
N ALA A 8 8.05 3.83 1.17
CA ALA A 8 7.53 4.62 0.08
C ALA A 8 8.68 5.12 -0.79
N PHE A 9 8.69 4.72 -2.07
CA PHE A 9 9.76 5.06 -3.01
C PHE A 9 9.19 5.86 -4.19
N PRO A 10 9.42 7.20 -4.22
CA PRO A 10 8.88 8.04 -5.27
C PRO A 10 9.37 7.64 -6.67
N GLY A 11 8.44 7.54 -7.61
CA GLY A 11 8.74 7.26 -9.03
C GLY A 11 9.12 5.81 -9.35
N ARG A 12 9.14 4.90 -8.37
CA ARG A 12 9.47 3.49 -8.58
C ARG A 12 8.31 2.67 -9.12
N THR A 13 8.59 1.76 -10.05
CA THR A 13 7.65 0.72 -10.49
C THR A 13 7.50 -0.38 -9.45
N ILE A 14 6.50 -1.25 -9.61
CA ILE A 14 6.21 -2.35 -8.66
C ILE A 14 7.43 -3.25 -8.43
N ASP A 15 8.15 -3.62 -9.49
CA ASP A 15 9.33 -4.50 -9.38
C ASP A 15 10.50 -3.82 -8.69
N GLU A 16 10.75 -2.54 -8.96
CA GLU A 16 11.78 -1.78 -8.26
C GLU A 16 11.45 -1.64 -6.77
N VAL A 17 10.18 -1.39 -6.40
CA VAL A 17 9.77 -1.35 -4.99
C VAL A 17 9.92 -2.72 -4.32
N ASP A 18 9.61 -3.82 -5.01
CA ASP A 18 9.84 -5.17 -4.48
C ASP A 18 11.34 -5.42 -4.21
N GLN A 19 12.22 -4.97 -5.11
CA GLN A 19 13.67 -5.06 -4.91
C GLN A 19 14.19 -4.13 -3.80
N ASP A 20 13.70 -2.89 -3.73
CA ASP A 20 14.09 -1.92 -2.71
C ASP A 20 13.66 -2.40 -1.31
N ALA A 21 12.45 -2.97 -1.17
CA ALA A 21 11.95 -3.53 0.09
C ALA A 21 12.79 -4.73 0.59
N LEU A 22 13.28 -5.58 -0.33
CA LEU A 22 14.19 -6.68 0.01
C LEU A 22 15.55 -6.18 0.53
N GLN A 23 15.97 -4.98 0.16
CA GLN A 23 17.28 -4.40 0.50
C GLN A 23 17.23 -3.46 1.70
N SER A 24 16.08 -2.83 1.95
CA SER A 24 15.93 -1.83 3.03
C SER A 24 15.93 -2.43 4.43
N GLY A 25 15.71 -3.74 4.54
CA GLY A 25 15.48 -4.42 5.82
C GLY A 25 14.06 -4.22 6.36
N SER A 26 13.12 -3.79 5.51
CA SER A 26 11.69 -3.64 5.85
C SER A 26 11.09 -4.89 6.50
N TYR A 27 11.45 -6.07 5.97
CA TYR A 27 11.01 -7.37 6.46
C TYR A 27 11.61 -7.76 7.83
N ASP A 28 12.69 -7.10 8.28
CA ASP A 28 13.30 -7.39 9.60
C ASP A 28 12.43 -6.93 10.76
N PHE A 29 11.45 -6.07 10.48
CA PHE A 29 10.50 -5.63 11.48
C PHE A 29 9.31 -6.59 11.66
N VAL A 30 9.16 -7.58 10.76
CA VAL A 30 8.12 -8.61 10.83
C VAL A 30 6.71 -8.01 11.03
N PRO A 31 6.24 -7.18 10.06
CA PRO A 31 4.93 -6.56 10.13
C PRO A 31 3.79 -7.58 10.25
N ASN A 32 2.75 -7.24 10.99
CA ASN A 32 1.50 -8.01 11.00
C ASN A 32 0.44 -7.45 10.05
N VAL A 33 0.62 -6.21 9.55
CA VAL A 33 -0.20 -5.57 8.53
C VAL A 33 0.70 -4.82 7.55
N ILE A 34 0.55 -5.08 6.25
CA ILE A 34 1.26 -4.41 5.15
C ILE A 34 0.21 -3.74 4.24
N LEU A 35 0.39 -2.46 3.91
CA LEU A 35 -0.47 -1.75 2.96
C LEU A 35 0.25 -1.66 1.62
N VAL A 36 -0.43 -1.98 0.50
CA VAL A 36 0.17 -1.97 -0.84
C VAL A 36 -0.66 -1.13 -1.80
N HIS A 37 -0.08 -0.01 -2.24
CA HIS A 37 -0.62 0.86 -3.28
C HIS A 37 0.49 1.21 -4.27
N LEU A 38 0.62 0.38 -5.32
CA LEU A 38 1.69 0.40 -6.30
C LEU A 38 1.16 0.08 -7.69
N GLY A 39 1.72 0.76 -8.71
CA GLY A 39 1.42 0.52 -10.13
C GLY A 39 1.20 1.79 -10.95
N THR A 40 1.02 2.96 -10.30
CA THR A 40 0.91 4.23 -11.02
C THR A 40 2.13 4.49 -11.90
N ASN A 41 3.34 4.23 -11.38
CA ASN A 41 4.58 4.42 -12.13
C ASN A 41 4.75 3.40 -13.26
N ASP A 42 4.28 2.15 -13.10
CA ASP A 42 4.23 1.18 -14.21
C ASP A 42 3.34 1.71 -15.36
N CYS A 43 2.25 2.39 -15.05
CA CYS A 43 1.40 3.07 -16.04
C CYS A 43 2.01 4.36 -16.62
N MET A 44 2.97 4.99 -15.93
CA MET A 44 3.69 6.17 -16.42
C MET A 44 4.97 5.80 -17.21
N ALA A 45 5.47 4.57 -17.08
CA ALA A 45 6.66 4.09 -17.79
C ALA A 45 6.35 3.87 -19.29
N VAL A 46 6.52 4.92 -20.10
CA VAL A 46 6.26 4.86 -21.55
C VAL A 46 7.48 4.32 -22.31
N ALA A 47 7.54 3.01 -22.48
CA ALA A 47 7.99 2.30 -23.70
C ALA A 47 8.06 0.80 -23.40
N ASN A 48 7.06 0.03 -23.87
CA ASN A 48 6.99 -1.44 -23.84
C ASN A 48 6.44 -2.12 -22.56
N GLU A 49 5.97 -1.38 -21.56
CA GLU A 49 5.29 -1.96 -20.40
C GLU A 49 3.82 -2.25 -20.76
N THR A 50 3.37 -3.50 -20.60
CA THR A 50 1.95 -3.83 -20.77
C THR A 50 1.27 -3.93 -19.41
N VAL A 51 -0.03 -3.62 -19.37
CA VAL A 51 -0.86 -3.80 -18.16
C VAL A 51 -0.75 -5.23 -17.59
N ALA A 52 -0.60 -6.23 -18.46
CA ALA A 52 -0.39 -7.61 -18.05
C ALA A 52 0.95 -7.83 -17.30
N ILE A 53 2.02 -7.15 -17.73
CA ILE A 53 3.33 -7.19 -17.06
C ILE A 53 3.22 -6.52 -15.68
N ALA A 54 2.59 -5.34 -15.60
CA ALA A 54 2.36 -4.67 -14.32
C ALA A 54 1.56 -5.57 -13.35
N ALA A 55 0.49 -6.21 -13.83
CA ALA A 55 -0.30 -7.14 -13.02
C ALA A 55 0.52 -8.36 -12.57
N GLN A 56 1.39 -8.89 -13.43
CA GLN A 56 2.31 -9.96 -13.07
C GLN A 56 3.31 -9.52 -11.99
N ARG A 57 3.87 -8.31 -12.10
CA ARG A 57 4.75 -7.75 -11.06
C ARG A 57 4.03 -7.59 -9.73
N PHE A 58 2.78 -7.15 -9.75
CA PHE A 58 1.96 -7.06 -8.54
C PHE A 58 1.77 -8.44 -7.89
N GLY A 59 1.50 -9.48 -8.69
CA GLY A 59 1.44 -10.86 -8.21
C GLY A 59 2.77 -11.35 -7.63
N SER A 60 3.90 -11.03 -8.27
CA SER A 60 5.23 -11.34 -7.78
C SER A 60 5.52 -10.65 -6.44
N LEU A 61 5.20 -9.37 -6.31
CA LEU A 61 5.32 -8.63 -5.05
C LEU A 61 4.53 -9.31 -3.93
N LEU A 62 3.26 -9.67 -4.16
CA LEU A 62 2.47 -10.40 -3.17
C LEU A 62 3.11 -11.73 -2.79
N SER A 63 3.67 -12.46 -3.76
CA SER A 63 4.41 -13.69 -3.51
C SER A 63 5.68 -13.46 -2.69
N THR A 64 6.43 -12.39 -2.94
CA THR A 64 7.61 -11.99 -2.15
C THR A 64 7.20 -11.69 -0.72
N ILE A 65 6.17 -10.86 -0.51
CA ILE A 65 5.63 -10.54 0.81
C ILE A 65 5.23 -11.82 1.55
N ARG A 66 4.50 -12.74 0.90
CA ARG A 66 4.11 -14.02 1.50
C ARG A 66 5.30 -14.88 1.92
N GLN A 67 6.41 -14.83 1.18
CA GLN A 67 7.62 -15.58 1.51
C GLN A 67 8.41 -14.97 2.67
N ARG A 68 8.35 -13.64 2.83
CA ARG A 68 9.08 -12.91 3.88
C ARG A 68 8.28 -12.79 5.17
N ASP A 69 7.00 -12.48 5.06
CA ASP A 69 6.04 -12.31 6.16
C ASP A 69 4.75 -13.09 5.89
N ALA A 70 4.83 -14.42 5.93
CA ALA A 70 3.68 -15.29 5.69
C ALA A 70 2.47 -15.02 6.62
N ASP A 71 2.74 -14.44 7.80
CA ASP A 71 1.72 -14.14 8.80
C ASP A 71 1.08 -12.76 8.67
N ALA A 72 1.64 -11.85 7.87
CA ALA A 72 1.11 -10.51 7.69
C ALA A 72 -0.23 -10.52 6.95
N LEU A 73 -1.17 -9.68 7.39
CA LEU A 73 -2.30 -9.27 6.58
C LEU A 73 -1.81 -8.24 5.55
N VAL A 74 -1.97 -8.53 4.26
CA VAL A 74 -1.76 -7.56 3.19
C VAL A 74 -3.09 -6.89 2.86
N VAL A 75 -3.14 -5.57 2.93
CA VAL A 75 -4.25 -4.76 2.41
C VAL A 75 -3.76 -4.12 1.11
N ALA A 76 -4.08 -4.73 -0.01
CA ALA A 76 -3.81 -4.17 -1.34
C ALA A 76 -4.94 -3.22 -1.74
N SER A 77 -4.65 -2.22 -2.58
CA SER A 77 -5.67 -1.33 -3.13
C SER A 77 -5.70 -1.30 -4.65
N THR A 78 -6.85 -0.97 -5.23
CA THR A 78 -6.90 -0.33 -6.56
C THR A 78 -6.11 0.99 -6.56
N LEU A 79 -5.70 1.45 -7.74
CA LEU A 79 -5.05 2.74 -7.93
C LEU A 79 -6.10 3.87 -8.02
N ILE A 80 -5.79 5.02 -7.42
CA ILE A 80 -6.59 6.25 -7.53
C ILE A 80 -6.57 6.80 -8.97
N HIS A 81 -7.43 7.76 -9.26
CA HIS A 81 -7.44 8.45 -10.56
C HIS A 81 -6.13 9.17 -10.87
N ASN A 82 -5.80 9.28 -12.16
CA ASN A 82 -4.78 10.19 -12.69
C ASN A 82 -5.44 11.18 -13.68
N LEU A 83 -4.99 12.44 -13.71
CA LEU A 83 -5.57 13.45 -14.62
C LEU A 83 -4.96 13.39 -16.03
N VAL A 84 -3.90 12.61 -16.25
CA VAL A 84 -3.35 12.33 -17.59
C VAL A 84 -4.15 11.18 -18.23
N PRO A 85 -4.90 11.42 -19.33
CA PRO A 85 -5.84 10.42 -19.87
C PRO A 85 -5.22 9.06 -20.21
N SER A 86 -4.01 9.05 -20.80
CA SER A 86 -3.33 7.80 -21.14
C SER A 86 -2.91 6.98 -19.92
N VAL A 87 -2.55 7.66 -18.81
CA VAL A 87 -2.20 7.00 -17.55
C VAL A 87 -3.46 6.48 -16.87
N GLU A 88 -4.54 7.25 -16.88
CA GLU A 88 -5.85 6.85 -16.35
C GLU A 88 -6.41 5.62 -17.07
N ASP A 89 -6.31 5.56 -18.40
CA ASP A 89 -6.74 4.39 -19.18
C ASP A 89 -5.92 3.13 -18.80
N CYS A 90 -4.61 3.28 -18.59
CA CYS A 90 -3.77 2.20 -18.07
C CYS A 90 -4.16 1.80 -16.65
N ILE A 91 -4.38 2.75 -15.74
CA ILE A 91 -4.81 2.51 -14.36
C ILE A 91 -6.11 1.74 -14.31
N LYS A 92 -7.11 2.14 -15.11
CA LYS A 92 -8.39 1.42 -15.21
C LYS A 92 -8.19 -0.01 -15.68
N ALA A 93 -7.38 -0.21 -16.73
CA ALA A 93 -7.06 -1.54 -17.22
C ALA A 93 -6.32 -2.38 -16.17
N PHE A 94 -5.35 -1.81 -15.46
CA PHE A 94 -4.61 -2.46 -14.39
C PHE A 94 -5.51 -2.86 -13.21
N ASN A 95 -6.37 -1.94 -12.76
CA ASN A 95 -7.32 -2.18 -11.66
C ASN A 95 -8.25 -3.37 -11.93
N VAL A 96 -8.62 -3.63 -13.20
CA VAL A 96 -9.43 -4.80 -13.59
C VAL A 96 -8.72 -6.13 -13.31
N HIS A 97 -7.39 -6.17 -13.30
CA HIS A 97 -6.63 -7.40 -13.03
C HIS A 97 -6.45 -7.69 -11.53
N LEU A 98 -6.46 -6.66 -10.68
CA LEU A 98 -6.17 -6.81 -9.25
C LEU A 98 -7.08 -7.81 -8.51
N PRO A 99 -8.40 -7.91 -8.77
CA PRO A 99 -9.25 -8.92 -8.14
C PRO A 99 -8.77 -10.36 -8.38
N VAL A 100 -8.34 -10.68 -9.60
CA VAL A 100 -7.85 -12.02 -9.95
C VAL A 100 -6.49 -12.28 -9.29
N VAL A 101 -5.58 -11.30 -9.30
CA VAL A 101 -4.26 -11.41 -8.66
C VAL A 101 -4.42 -11.65 -7.15
N VAL A 102 -5.29 -10.90 -6.48
CA VAL A 102 -5.58 -11.07 -5.05
C VAL A 102 -6.27 -12.40 -4.77
N GLN A 103 -7.17 -12.86 -5.65
CA GLN A 103 -7.79 -14.18 -5.51
C GLN A 103 -6.75 -15.31 -5.59
N GLN A 104 -5.80 -15.22 -6.52
CA GLN A 104 -4.71 -16.19 -6.64
C GLN A 104 -3.80 -16.19 -5.41
N ALA A 105 -3.45 -15.01 -4.88
CA ALA A 105 -2.68 -14.89 -3.65
C ALA A 105 -3.40 -15.53 -2.44
N ARG A 106 -4.72 -15.32 -2.30
CA ARG A 106 -5.54 -16.00 -1.28
C ARG A 106 -5.53 -17.52 -1.47
N ALA A 107 -5.68 -17.99 -2.70
CA ALA A 107 -5.64 -19.42 -3.02
C ALA A 107 -4.26 -20.06 -2.69
N ALA A 108 -3.19 -19.25 -2.72
CA ALA A 108 -1.85 -19.64 -2.27
C ALA A 108 -1.62 -19.52 -0.75
N GLY A 109 -2.68 -19.25 0.03
CA GLY A 109 -2.65 -19.20 1.50
C GLY A 109 -2.28 -17.83 2.09
N GLN A 110 -2.18 -16.78 1.29
CA GLN A 110 -1.87 -15.44 1.79
C GLN A 110 -3.09 -14.78 2.45
N LYS A 111 -2.88 -14.15 3.61
CA LYS A 111 -3.87 -13.24 4.21
C LYS A 111 -3.85 -11.92 3.44
N VAL A 112 -4.68 -11.80 2.41
CA VAL A 112 -4.73 -10.57 1.60
C VAL A 112 -6.16 -10.11 1.36
N VAL A 113 -6.38 -8.81 1.41
CA VAL A 113 -7.63 -8.15 1.02
C VAL A 113 -7.36 -7.07 -0.02
N LEU A 114 -8.35 -6.83 -0.88
CA LEU A 114 -8.35 -5.74 -1.84
C LEU A 114 -9.35 -4.68 -1.36
N VAL A 115 -8.92 -3.42 -1.26
CA VAL A 115 -9.77 -2.26 -1.00
C VAL A 115 -9.86 -1.40 -2.25
N ASP A 116 -10.98 -0.69 -2.41
CA ASP A 116 -11.20 0.15 -3.57
C ASP A 116 -10.88 1.61 -3.26
N MET A 117 -9.79 2.11 -3.84
CA MET A 117 -9.40 3.52 -3.77
C MET A 117 -9.84 4.30 -5.00
N HIS A 118 -10.02 3.63 -6.15
CA HIS A 118 -10.36 4.28 -7.40
C HIS A 118 -11.74 4.92 -7.32
N ASP A 119 -12.75 4.16 -6.90
CA ASP A 119 -14.11 4.67 -6.76
C ASP A 119 -14.27 5.57 -5.51
N ALA A 120 -13.43 5.35 -4.49
CA ALA A 120 -13.54 6.07 -3.22
C ALA A 120 -12.97 7.49 -3.28
N VAL A 121 -11.80 7.68 -3.91
CA VAL A 121 -11.13 8.98 -4.01
C VAL A 121 -11.64 9.71 -5.26
N PRO A 122 -12.40 10.80 -5.11
CA PRO A 122 -12.93 11.53 -6.26
C PRO A 122 -11.82 12.10 -7.14
N ILE A 123 -12.05 12.13 -8.46
CA ILE A 123 -11.12 12.79 -9.41
C ILE A 123 -10.86 14.27 -9.05
N SER A 124 -11.82 14.94 -8.41
CA SER A 124 -11.67 16.33 -7.93
C SER A 124 -10.68 16.48 -6.78
N ASP A 125 -10.36 15.39 -6.09
CA ASP A 125 -9.39 15.35 -5.01
C ASP A 125 -7.99 14.92 -5.48
N ILE A 126 -7.73 14.97 -6.79
CA ILE A 126 -6.39 14.83 -7.39
C ILE A 126 -5.79 16.21 -7.66
N ASN A 127 -4.51 16.39 -7.31
CA ASN A 127 -3.77 17.62 -7.50
C ASN A 127 -3.63 17.95 -9.00
N THR A 128 -4.16 19.10 -9.42
CA THR A 128 -4.12 19.55 -10.82
C THR A 128 -2.74 19.99 -11.30
N THR A 129 -1.80 20.20 -10.38
CA THR A 129 -0.43 20.66 -10.69
C THR A 129 0.44 19.52 -11.22
N ASP A 130 0.36 18.34 -10.58
CA ASP A 130 1.14 17.16 -10.98
C ASP A 130 0.30 16.03 -11.60
N ALA A 131 -1.03 16.20 -11.63
CA ALA A 131 -2.00 15.27 -12.21
C ALA A 131 -2.05 13.88 -11.57
N THR A 132 -1.35 13.64 -10.46
CA THR A 132 -1.04 12.28 -9.99
C THR A 132 -1.30 12.10 -8.50
N HIS A 133 -0.91 13.06 -7.68
CA HIS A 133 -1.03 12.92 -6.23
C HIS A 133 -2.40 13.38 -5.74
N PRO A 134 -2.96 12.75 -4.69
CA PRO A 134 -4.13 13.28 -4.00
C PRO A 134 -3.85 14.67 -3.41
N THR A 135 -4.91 15.44 -3.24
CA THR A 135 -4.98 16.55 -2.28
C THR A 135 -5.04 16.00 -0.84
N ASP A 136 -4.94 16.87 0.16
CA ASP A 136 -5.11 16.49 1.57
C ASP A 136 -6.45 15.78 1.82
N THR A 137 -7.53 16.26 1.17
CA THR A 137 -8.85 15.62 1.24
C THR A 137 -8.80 14.20 0.67
N GLY A 138 -8.17 14.02 -0.50
CA GLY A 138 -8.00 12.71 -1.12
C GLY A 138 -7.20 11.75 -0.25
N TYR A 139 -6.11 12.21 0.38
CA TYR A 139 -5.35 11.42 1.34
C TYR A 139 -6.17 11.03 2.57
N ALA A 140 -7.01 11.93 3.09
CA ALA A 140 -7.90 11.63 4.21
C ALA A 140 -8.92 10.53 3.84
N ILE A 141 -9.43 10.53 2.62
CA ILE A 141 -10.33 9.48 2.10
C ILE A 141 -9.56 8.16 2.00
N MET A 142 -8.35 8.14 1.44
CA MET A 142 -7.52 6.94 1.38
C MET A 142 -7.29 6.36 2.79
N ALA A 143 -6.99 7.20 3.78
CA ALA A 143 -6.81 6.77 5.16
C ALA A 143 -8.07 6.09 5.73
N GLN A 144 -9.27 6.60 5.41
CA GLN A 144 -10.53 5.96 5.82
C GLN A 144 -10.73 4.60 5.15
N VAL A 145 -10.44 4.49 3.85
CA VAL A 145 -10.54 3.22 3.11
C VAL A 145 -9.57 2.19 3.69
N TRP A 146 -8.33 2.57 3.97
CA TRP A 146 -7.36 1.69 4.64
C TRP A 146 -7.86 1.24 6.00
N HIS A 147 -8.30 2.18 6.84
CA HIS A 147 -8.82 1.87 8.17
C HIS A 147 -9.99 0.87 8.10
N HIS A 148 -10.97 1.10 7.22
CA HIS A 148 -12.07 0.18 7.03
C HIS A 148 -11.61 -1.21 6.56
N GLY A 149 -10.66 -1.27 5.62
CA GLY A 149 -10.07 -2.53 5.16
C GLY A 149 -9.42 -3.32 6.30
N ILE A 150 -8.63 -2.64 7.14
CA ILE A 150 -7.96 -3.24 8.31
C ILE A 150 -9.00 -3.73 9.33
N VAL A 151 -9.99 -2.90 9.69
CA VAL A 151 -11.03 -3.27 10.66
C VAL A 151 -11.85 -4.46 10.18
N ASN A 152 -12.27 -4.46 8.91
CA ASN A 152 -13.05 -5.55 8.34
C ASN A 152 -12.27 -6.87 8.27
N ALA A 153 -10.94 -6.80 8.13
CA ALA A 153 -10.06 -7.95 8.10
C ALA A 153 -9.38 -8.25 9.46
N SER A 154 -9.83 -7.60 10.54
CA SER A 154 -9.14 -7.62 11.85
C SER A 154 -8.97 -9.03 12.42
N THR A 155 -9.92 -9.95 12.18
CA THR A 155 -9.83 -11.34 12.63
C THR A 155 -8.72 -12.14 11.94
N SER A 156 -8.18 -11.64 10.82
CA SER A 156 -7.05 -12.23 10.11
C SER A 156 -5.70 -11.64 10.52
N ILE A 157 -5.68 -10.58 11.33
CA ILE A 157 -4.44 -9.93 11.77
C ILE A 157 -3.78 -10.77 12.86
N SER A 158 -2.54 -11.21 12.63
CA SER A 158 -1.73 -11.88 13.65
C SER A 158 -1.29 -10.91 14.74
N ALA A 159 -1.06 -11.44 15.94
CA ALA A 159 -0.35 -10.68 16.98
C ALA A 159 1.05 -10.25 16.45
N PRO A 160 1.56 -9.07 16.83
CA PRO A 160 2.90 -8.65 16.46
C PRO A 160 3.95 -9.71 16.84
N ASN A 161 4.90 -9.97 15.96
CA ASN A 161 5.96 -10.92 16.24
C ASN A 161 7.03 -10.27 17.13
N ALA A 162 7.31 -10.89 18.29
CA ALA A 162 8.29 -10.39 19.25
C ALA A 162 9.74 -10.40 18.74
N THR A 163 10.03 -11.10 17.63
CA THR A 163 11.36 -11.10 16.99
C THR A 163 11.57 -9.92 16.05
N GLY A 164 10.52 -9.18 15.70
CA GLY A 164 10.63 -8.01 14.84
C GLY A 164 11.45 -6.89 15.49
N LYS A 165 12.21 -6.14 14.68
CA LYS A 165 12.85 -4.90 15.12
C LYS A 165 11.79 -3.96 15.73
N GLY A 166 12.15 -3.32 16.85
CA GLY A 166 11.27 -2.33 17.48
C GLY A 166 11.05 -1.14 16.54
N VAL A 167 9.80 -0.68 16.43
CA VAL A 167 9.49 0.57 15.72
C VAL A 167 9.99 1.74 16.58
N PRO A 168 10.75 2.70 16.02
CA PRO A 168 11.15 3.89 16.76
C PRO A 168 9.92 4.59 17.35
N ALA A 169 9.95 4.87 18.66
CA ALA A 169 8.85 5.51 19.35
C ALA A 169 8.54 6.88 18.74
N THR A 170 7.26 7.15 18.47
CA THR A 170 6.78 8.52 18.17
C THR A 170 7.01 9.38 19.42
N PRO A 171 7.52 10.62 19.32
CA PRO A 171 7.46 11.56 20.43
C PRO A 171 5.98 11.78 20.78
N SER A 172 5.54 11.20 21.90
CA SER A 172 4.17 11.37 22.40
C SER A 172 4.02 12.80 22.93
N SER A 173 3.34 13.66 22.19
CA SER A 173 2.62 14.78 22.83
C SER A 173 1.32 14.21 23.38
N VAL A 174 1.38 13.80 24.64
CA VAL A 174 0.23 13.28 25.39
C VAL A 174 -0.78 14.41 25.58
N VAL A 175 -1.95 14.32 24.97
CA VAL A 175 -3.18 14.89 25.54
C VAL A 175 -4.11 13.70 25.76
N GLY A 176 -4.32 13.36 27.03
CA GLY A 176 -4.93 12.11 27.44
C GLY A 176 -6.41 11.99 27.07
N LEU A 177 -6.84 10.74 26.90
CA LEU A 177 -8.04 10.15 27.50
C LEU A 177 -8.13 8.68 27.09
N GLY A 178 -8.17 7.77 28.08
CA GLY A 178 -8.76 6.44 27.95
C GLY A 178 -7.88 5.33 27.37
N HIS A 179 -7.44 4.43 28.24
CA HIS A 179 -6.87 3.12 27.91
C HIS A 179 -7.74 2.32 26.93
N MET A 180 -7.19 1.98 25.77
CA MET A 180 -7.49 0.74 25.05
C MET A 180 -6.15 0.09 24.70
N SER A 181 -5.81 -0.97 25.44
CA SER A 181 -4.56 -1.71 25.27
C SER A 181 -4.67 -2.64 24.06
N GLY A 182 -4.07 -2.23 22.95
CA GLY A 182 -3.91 -3.02 21.74
C GLY A 182 -2.98 -2.28 20.78
N VAL A 183 -1.68 -2.55 20.87
CA VAL A 183 -0.69 -1.90 20.00
C VAL A 183 -0.82 -2.52 18.61
N LEU A 184 -1.54 -1.83 17.72
CA LEU A 184 -1.52 -2.12 16.30
C LEU A 184 -0.21 -1.59 15.72
N THR A 185 0.77 -2.46 15.51
CA THR A 185 2.00 -2.11 14.79
C THR A 185 1.74 -2.18 13.29
N VAL A 186 1.14 -1.15 12.68
CA VAL A 186 1.12 -1.05 11.21
C VAL A 186 2.54 -0.76 10.75
N LEU A 187 3.11 -1.63 9.93
CA LEU A 187 4.45 -1.40 9.44
C LEU A 187 4.60 -1.90 8.00
N ALA A 188 5.26 -1.06 7.19
CA ALA A 188 5.34 -1.13 5.74
C ALA A 188 3.99 -0.83 5.06
N ALA A 189 3.74 0.46 4.85
CA ALA A 189 2.99 0.88 3.70
C ALA A 189 4.00 0.96 2.53
N LEU A 190 3.93 0.01 1.60
CA LEU A 190 4.57 0.12 0.30
C LEU A 190 3.65 1.02 -0.55
N VAL A 191 3.86 2.32 -0.43
CA VAL A 191 3.07 3.34 -1.15
C VAL A 191 3.98 3.98 -2.18
N SER A 192 3.68 3.87 -3.48
CA SER A 192 4.43 4.56 -4.53
C SER A 192 4.10 6.05 -4.61
N THR A 193 3.22 6.54 -3.75
CA THR A 193 2.76 7.92 -3.73
C THR A 193 2.86 8.46 -2.30
N TRP A 194 3.50 9.63 -2.17
CA TRP A 194 3.86 10.26 -0.91
C TRP A 194 2.75 10.26 0.15
N ALA A 195 3.14 10.33 1.42
CA ALA A 195 2.32 10.91 2.49
C ALA A 195 2.75 12.38 2.68
N LEU A 196 1.84 13.30 2.36
CA LEU A 196 1.57 14.60 2.98
C LEU A 196 2.73 15.56 3.41
N LEU A 197 2.63 16.77 2.84
CA LEU A 197 2.82 18.10 3.43
C LEU A 197 4.25 18.65 3.65
N ASP A 198 4.59 19.65 2.82
CA ASP A 198 5.21 20.90 3.31
C ASP A 198 4.10 21.91 3.65
#